data_AF-G4ZC67-F1
#
_entry.id   AF-G4ZC67-F1
#
_cell.length_a   1.000
_cell.length_b   1.000
_cell.length_c   1.000
_cell.angle_alpha   90.00
_cell.angle_beta   90.00
_cell.angle_gamma   90.00
#
_symmetry.space_group_name_H-M   'P 1'
#
loop_
_entity.id
_entity.type
_entity.pdbx_description
1 polymer ?
#
loop_
_entity_poly.entity_id
_entity_poly.type
_entity_poly.pdbx_seq_one_letter_code
_entity_poly.pdbx_strand_id
1 'polypeptide(L)'
;MAWTVDEILRLVGAWEESLKAPAPRTGGGKAKKGKEMSVSDLNKLIYRKFGALSGGSCNRSIQTVVARKDLLEHSYDFIRDFLDSQRDQHGDVDWFSLSTSEQRALMKTAGGTRVGPMEKRVFWAIDKFLPEEDEGEAESVSSEATVTDGYTSDGDQYQETMALKKKKKPAPTKKTSKKKAATTPGGPAKARSSKVRGKSALEEETGELKEEATPKRRRVTSPKASPPSVKELMEKQSKGLVGFLEKRTEERAKEQERSRKEREADQKFWAEQTEKDRALLRDLFTHD
;
A
#
# COMPACT_ATOMS: atom_id res chain seq x y z
N MET A 1 -15.60 -12.73 -1.85
CA MET A 1 -15.76 -13.44 -0.55
C MET A 1 -14.69 -12.95 0.41
N ALA A 2 -15.07 -12.53 1.62
CA ALA A 2 -14.13 -12.17 2.68
C ALA A 2 -13.28 -13.39 3.08
N TRP A 3 -12.06 -13.16 3.60
CA TRP A 3 -11.21 -14.21 4.17
C TRP A 3 -11.59 -14.39 5.64
N THR A 4 -11.85 -15.62 6.05
CA THR A 4 -12.09 -15.95 7.46
C THR A 4 -10.77 -16.10 8.21
N VAL A 5 -10.81 -15.96 9.53
CA VAL A 5 -9.64 -16.11 10.40
C VAL A 5 -9.05 -17.51 10.27
N ASP A 6 -9.91 -18.54 10.25
CA ASP A 6 -9.48 -19.93 10.11
C ASP A 6 -8.86 -20.24 8.75
N GLU A 7 -9.33 -19.60 7.67
CA GLU A 7 -8.68 -19.67 6.36
C GLU A 7 -7.29 -19.01 6.39
N ILE A 8 -7.17 -17.87 7.07
CA ILE A 8 -5.88 -17.17 7.20
C ILE A 8 -4.90 -18.00 8.03
N LEU A 9 -5.32 -18.59 9.15
CA LEU A 9 -4.46 -19.45 9.97
C LEU A 9 -4.00 -20.70 9.20
N ARG A 10 -4.88 -21.30 8.38
CA ARG A 10 -4.49 -22.41 7.47
C ARG A 10 -3.47 -21.96 6.43
N LEU A 11 -3.60 -20.74 5.90
CA LEU A 11 -2.61 -20.17 4.98
C LEU A 11 -1.25 -19.98 5.67
N VAL A 12 -1.25 -19.42 6.89
CA VAL A 12 -0.03 -19.22 7.68
C VAL A 12 0.64 -20.56 8.00
N GLY A 13 -0.12 -21.59 8.41
CA GLY A 13 0.41 -22.93 8.63
C GLY A 13 0.97 -23.58 7.35
N ALA A 14 0.29 -23.41 6.21
CA ALA A 14 0.81 -23.87 4.92
C ALA A 14 2.11 -23.16 4.52
N TRP A 15 2.25 -21.88 4.86
CA TRP A 15 3.46 -21.10 4.63
C TRP A 15 4.61 -21.61 5.50
N GLU A 16 4.38 -21.75 6.81
CA GLU A 16 5.35 -22.32 7.75
C GLU A 16 5.83 -23.72 7.32
N GLU A 17 4.92 -24.62 6.95
CA GLU A 17 5.27 -25.95 6.45
C GLU A 17 6.10 -25.91 5.17
N SER A 18 5.88 -24.91 4.32
CA SER A 18 6.60 -24.76 3.05
C SER A 18 8.04 -24.27 3.26
N LEU A 19 8.28 -23.47 4.29
CA LEU A 19 9.62 -23.03 4.69
C LEU A 19 10.42 -24.16 5.35
N LYS A 20 9.75 -25.02 6.13
CA LYS A 20 10.37 -26.20 6.76
C LYS A 20 10.60 -27.36 5.78
N ALA A 21 10.00 -27.32 4.59
CA ALA A 21 10.11 -28.41 3.64
C ALA A 21 11.56 -28.50 3.09
N PRO A 22 12.24 -29.65 3.21
CA PRO A 22 13.55 -29.82 2.61
C PRO A 22 13.44 -29.62 1.09
N ALA A 23 14.39 -28.90 0.50
CA ALA A 23 14.41 -28.61 -0.93
C ALA A 23 14.13 -29.90 -1.74
N PRO A 24 13.20 -29.85 -2.73
CA PRO A 24 12.78 -31.04 -3.45
C PRO A 24 14.01 -31.71 -4.05
N ARG A 25 14.24 -32.97 -3.65
CA ARG A 25 15.29 -33.83 -4.21
C ARG A 25 14.92 -34.16 -5.64
N THR A 26 15.16 -33.24 -6.58
CA THR A 26 15.10 -33.53 -8.01
C THR A 26 16.27 -34.45 -8.37
N GLY A 27 16.00 -35.76 -8.39
CA GLY A 27 16.68 -36.78 -9.18
C GLY A 27 18.18 -37.01 -8.92
N GLY A 28 18.51 -38.06 -8.14
CA GLY A 28 19.64 -38.97 -8.39
C GLY A 28 21.09 -38.45 -8.33
N GLY A 29 21.35 -37.17 -8.13
CA GLY A 29 22.69 -36.60 -8.02
C GLY A 29 22.92 -35.99 -6.65
N LYS A 30 24.11 -36.21 -6.09
CA LYS A 30 24.60 -35.65 -4.81
C LYS A 30 23.98 -34.28 -4.53
N ALA A 31 23.24 -34.18 -3.42
CA ALA A 31 22.55 -32.97 -3.01
C ALA A 31 23.51 -31.77 -3.04
N LYS A 32 23.37 -30.92 -4.06
CA LYS A 32 23.97 -29.59 -4.05
C LYS A 32 23.27 -28.82 -2.93
N LYS A 33 23.90 -28.84 -1.77
CA LYS A 33 23.60 -28.01 -0.61
C LYS A 33 23.54 -26.56 -1.13
N GLY A 34 22.37 -25.92 -1.07
CA GLY A 34 22.23 -24.49 -1.38
C GLY A 34 21.49 -24.08 -2.65
N LYS A 35 20.71 -24.95 -3.33
CA LYS A 35 19.75 -24.41 -4.32
C LYS A 35 18.53 -23.87 -3.60
N GLU A 36 18.52 -22.56 -3.35
CA GLU A 36 17.34 -21.83 -2.91
C GLU A 36 16.15 -22.11 -3.84
N MET A 37 14.99 -22.36 -3.24
CA MET A 37 13.76 -22.56 -3.99
C MET A 37 13.37 -21.23 -4.64
N SER A 38 13.00 -21.26 -5.93
CA SER A 38 12.52 -20.03 -6.58
C SER A 38 11.23 -19.54 -5.89
N VAL A 39 11.02 -18.22 -5.82
CA VAL A 39 9.81 -17.62 -5.23
C VAL A 39 8.53 -18.20 -5.86
N SER A 40 8.56 -18.47 -7.16
CA SER A 40 7.44 -19.09 -7.90
C SER A 40 7.15 -20.50 -7.41
N ASP A 41 8.19 -21.31 -7.14
CA ASP A 41 8.03 -22.67 -6.67
C ASP A 41 7.59 -22.73 -5.20
N LEU A 42 8.08 -21.80 -4.38
CA LEU A 42 7.60 -21.61 -3.01
C LEU A 42 6.11 -21.27 -3.00
N ASN A 43 5.68 -20.31 -3.81
CA ASN A 43 4.27 -19.93 -3.93
C ASN A 43 3.37 -21.09 -4.37
N LYS A 44 3.84 -21.94 -5.30
CA LYS A 44 3.13 -23.16 -5.69
C LYS A 44 3.07 -24.17 -4.54
N LEU A 45 4.15 -24.32 -3.78
CA LEU A 45 4.21 -25.23 -2.63
C LEU A 45 3.22 -24.80 -1.54
N ILE A 46 3.23 -23.51 -1.18
CA ILE A 46 2.29 -22.90 -0.23
C ILE A 46 0.86 -23.15 -0.68
N TYR A 47 0.54 -22.91 -1.96
CA TYR A 47 -0.80 -23.16 -2.48
C TYR A 47 -1.23 -24.64 -2.37
N ARG A 48 -0.34 -25.58 -2.70
CA ARG A 48 -0.62 -27.02 -2.59
C ARG A 48 -0.88 -27.42 -1.13
N LYS A 49 -0.05 -26.94 -0.21
CA LYS A 49 -0.20 -27.17 1.23
C LYS A 49 -1.48 -26.56 1.79
N PHE A 50 -1.80 -25.34 1.37
CA PHE A 50 -3.04 -24.66 1.74
C PHE A 50 -4.28 -25.43 1.27
N GLY A 51 -4.25 -25.96 0.04
CA GLY A 51 -5.30 -26.84 -0.48
C GLY A 51 -5.45 -28.12 0.33
N ALA A 52 -4.34 -28.76 0.73
CA ALA A 52 -4.35 -29.95 1.58
C ALA A 52 -4.96 -29.68 2.97
N LEU A 53 -4.55 -28.59 3.63
CA LEU A 53 -5.10 -28.18 4.93
C LEU A 53 -6.57 -27.74 4.86
N SER A 54 -7.04 -27.35 3.68
CA SER A 54 -8.44 -26.97 3.44
C SER A 54 -9.34 -28.16 3.08
N GLY A 55 -8.86 -29.40 3.23
CA GLY A 55 -9.63 -30.61 2.90
C GLY A 55 -9.67 -30.94 1.41
N GLY A 56 -8.70 -30.44 0.63
CA GLY A 56 -8.55 -30.76 -0.79
C GLY A 56 -9.36 -29.88 -1.75
N SER A 57 -10.36 -29.14 -1.27
CA SER A 57 -11.10 -28.15 -2.05
C SER A 57 -10.80 -26.73 -1.57
N CYS A 58 -9.99 -25.99 -2.35
CA CYS A 58 -9.79 -24.57 -2.13
C CYS A 58 -10.52 -23.79 -3.23
N ASN A 59 -11.46 -22.92 -2.84
CA ASN A 59 -12.18 -22.04 -3.78
C ASN A 59 -11.37 -20.81 -4.21
N ARG A 60 -10.12 -20.69 -3.75
CA ARG A 60 -9.24 -19.54 -4.00
C ARG A 60 -8.23 -19.88 -5.10
N SER A 61 -7.94 -18.93 -5.97
CA SER A 61 -6.89 -19.10 -6.98
C SER A 61 -5.51 -18.93 -6.37
N ILE A 62 -4.48 -19.47 -7.02
CA ILE A 62 -3.07 -19.30 -6.62
C ILE A 62 -2.73 -17.81 -6.45
N GLN A 63 -3.14 -16.97 -7.39
CA GLN A 63 -2.90 -15.53 -7.34
C GLN A 63 -3.52 -14.88 -6.11
N THR A 64 -4.74 -15.26 -5.73
CA THR A 64 -5.39 -14.72 -4.52
C THR A 64 -4.71 -15.17 -3.23
N VAL A 65 -4.15 -16.38 -3.21
CA VAL A 65 -3.39 -16.90 -2.06
C VAL A 65 -2.06 -16.16 -1.92
N VAL A 66 -1.33 -15.98 -3.02
CA VAL A 66 -0.07 -15.23 -3.05
C VAL A 66 -0.29 -13.77 -2.65
N ALA A 67 -1.26 -13.08 -3.25
CA ALA A 67 -1.58 -11.70 -2.89
C ALA A 67 -1.99 -11.57 -1.41
N ARG A 68 -2.65 -12.59 -0.84
CA ARG A 68 -3.01 -12.59 0.58
C ARG A 68 -1.79 -12.83 1.47
N LYS A 69 -0.87 -13.72 1.07
CA LYS A 69 0.40 -13.96 1.76
C LYS A 69 1.26 -12.70 1.78
N ASP A 70 1.42 -12.03 0.63
CA ASP A 70 2.17 -10.79 0.53
C ASP A 70 1.55 -9.69 1.41
N LEU A 71 0.22 -9.55 1.41
CA LEU A 71 -0.47 -8.61 2.28
C LEU A 71 -0.24 -8.90 3.78
N LEU A 72 -0.19 -10.17 4.19
CA LEU A 72 0.09 -10.56 5.57
C LEU A 72 1.53 -10.24 5.96
N GLU A 73 2.49 -10.49 5.06
CA GLU A 73 3.91 -10.16 5.23
C GLU A 73 4.12 -8.67 5.49
N HIS A 74 3.64 -7.81 4.58
CA HIS A 74 3.73 -6.35 4.76
C HIS A 74 2.98 -5.85 6.02
N SER A 75 1.89 -6.53 6.40
CA SER A 75 1.13 -6.17 7.60
C SER A 75 1.85 -6.58 8.88
N TYR A 76 2.57 -7.71 8.85
CA TYR A 76 3.39 -8.17 9.95
C TYR A 76 4.56 -7.21 10.18
N ASP A 77 5.33 -6.91 9.13
CA ASP A 77 6.47 -5.99 9.21
C ASP A 77 6.05 -4.64 9.79
N PHE A 78 4.96 -4.06 9.26
CA PHE A 78 4.45 -2.79 9.74
C PHE A 78 4.04 -2.82 11.23
N ILE A 79 3.37 -3.89 11.67
CA ILE A 79 2.93 -4.01 13.07
C ILE A 79 4.13 -4.21 13.99
N ARG A 80 5.13 -4.98 13.54
CA ARG A 80 6.38 -5.19 14.29
C ARG A 80 7.16 -3.87 14.43
N ASP A 81 7.41 -3.18 13.32
CA ASP A 81 8.07 -1.87 13.31
C ASP A 81 7.36 -0.86 14.22
N PHE A 82 6.02 -0.91 14.24
CA PHE A 82 5.22 -0.09 15.15
C PHE A 82 5.46 -0.46 16.61
N LEU A 83 5.42 -1.75 16.96
CA LEU A 83 5.67 -2.21 18.32
C LEU A 83 7.08 -1.83 18.80
N ASP A 84 8.09 -1.95 17.95
CA ASP A 84 9.47 -1.58 18.27
C ASP A 84 9.62 -0.06 18.45
N SER A 85 9.07 0.73 17.53
CA SER A 85 9.11 2.20 17.61
C SER A 85 8.37 2.75 18.85
N GLN A 86 7.29 2.10 19.29
CA GLN A 86 6.51 2.55 20.44
C GLN A 86 7.18 2.20 21.78
N ARG A 87 7.89 1.07 21.86
CA ARG A 87 8.69 0.71 23.05
C ARG A 87 9.68 1.81 23.42
N ASP A 88 10.24 2.50 22.42
CA ASP A 88 11.22 3.56 22.63
C ASP A 88 10.60 4.93 22.97
N GLN A 89 9.41 5.26 22.44
CA GLN A 89 8.92 6.64 22.42
C GLN A 89 7.73 6.95 23.34
N HIS A 90 6.79 6.02 23.51
CA HIS A 90 5.45 6.38 23.98
C HIS A 90 4.86 5.46 25.07
N GLY A 91 5.65 4.52 25.59
CA GLY A 91 5.20 3.56 26.59
C GLY A 91 4.52 2.35 25.96
N ASP A 92 4.11 1.40 26.81
CA ASP A 92 3.59 0.08 26.43
C ASP A 92 2.17 0.14 25.83
N VAL A 93 2.03 0.79 24.66
CA VAL A 93 0.78 0.81 23.89
C VAL A 93 0.75 -0.42 22.98
N ASP A 94 -0.02 -1.45 23.38
CA ASP A 94 -0.23 -2.65 22.55
C ASP A 94 -1.02 -2.27 21.29
N TRP A 95 -0.46 -2.55 20.10
CA TRP A 95 -1.14 -2.41 18.81
C TRP A 95 -2.53 -3.05 18.80
N PHE A 96 -2.68 -4.21 19.45
CA PHE A 96 -3.94 -4.95 19.49
C PHE A 96 -4.96 -4.39 20.49
N SER A 97 -4.56 -3.43 21.34
CA SER A 97 -5.47 -2.69 22.22
C SER A 97 -6.10 -1.48 21.53
N LEU A 98 -5.52 -1.02 20.41
CA LEU A 98 -6.04 0.09 19.62
C LEU A 98 -7.39 -0.26 18.99
N SER A 99 -8.24 0.76 18.84
CA SER A 99 -9.50 0.58 18.12
C SER A 99 -9.25 0.29 16.64
N THR A 100 -10.17 -0.41 15.99
CA THR A 100 -10.07 -0.71 14.54
C THR A 100 -10.01 0.55 13.67
N SER A 101 -10.57 1.67 14.13
CA SER A 101 -10.44 2.98 13.47
C SER A 101 -9.03 3.55 13.56
N GLU A 102 -8.38 3.44 14.73
CA GLU A 102 -7.01 3.93 14.95
C GLU A 102 -6.01 3.08 14.18
N GLN A 103 -6.13 1.75 14.23
CA GLN A 103 -5.30 0.84 13.44
C GLN A 103 -5.37 1.20 11.95
N ARG A 104 -6.58 1.42 11.41
CA ARG A 104 -6.75 1.82 10.00
C ARG A 104 -6.16 3.20 9.70
N ALA A 105 -6.21 4.14 10.64
CA ALA A 105 -5.60 5.46 10.46
C ALA A 105 -4.08 5.35 10.37
N LEU A 106 -3.45 4.55 11.24
CA LEU A 106 -2.02 4.29 11.23
C LEU A 106 -1.58 3.52 9.97
N MET A 107 -2.37 2.54 9.52
CA MET A 107 -2.09 1.82 8.26
C MET A 107 -2.15 2.73 7.03
N LYS A 108 -3.05 3.72 7.02
CA LYS A 108 -3.15 4.70 5.93
C LYS A 108 -1.89 5.56 5.84
N THR A 109 -1.28 5.92 6.97
CA THR A 109 -0.04 6.69 6.97
C THR A 109 1.17 5.89 6.47
N ALA A 110 1.14 4.56 6.57
CA ALA A 110 2.25 3.67 6.23
C ALA A 110 2.17 3.03 4.83
N GLY A 111 1.31 3.56 3.94
CA GLY A 111 1.22 3.08 2.55
C GLY A 111 -0.09 2.41 2.17
N GLY A 112 -1.08 2.35 3.09
CA GLY A 112 -2.53 2.25 2.84
C GLY A 112 -3.09 1.03 2.10
N THR A 113 -2.59 0.71 0.91
CA THR A 113 -3.04 -0.40 0.07
C THR A 113 -2.29 -1.70 0.33
N ARG A 114 -1.06 -1.63 0.87
CA ARG A 114 -0.20 -2.81 1.11
C ARG A 114 -0.34 -3.44 2.49
N VAL A 115 -0.97 -2.74 3.42
CA VAL A 115 -1.09 -3.15 4.84
C VAL A 115 -2.57 -3.29 5.16
N GLY A 116 -2.97 -4.44 5.71
CA GLY A 116 -4.36 -4.77 6.00
C GLY A 116 -4.57 -5.20 7.45
N PRO A 117 -5.77 -5.02 8.01
CA PRO A 117 -6.06 -5.37 9.39
C PRO A 117 -5.74 -6.86 9.64
N MET A 118 -4.99 -7.11 10.71
CA MET A 118 -4.52 -8.42 11.11
C MET A 118 -4.90 -8.70 12.56
N GLU A 119 -5.37 -9.92 12.81
CA GLU A 119 -5.78 -10.34 14.14
C GLU A 119 -4.57 -10.81 14.96
N LYS A 120 -4.63 -10.59 16.28
CA LYS A 120 -3.56 -10.96 17.24
C LYS A 120 -3.09 -12.40 17.08
N ARG A 121 -4.01 -13.36 16.90
CA ARG A 121 -3.66 -14.78 16.73
C ARG A 121 -2.86 -15.05 15.45
N VAL A 122 -3.17 -14.34 14.37
CA VAL A 122 -2.48 -14.47 13.09
C VAL A 122 -1.08 -13.87 13.18
N PHE A 123 -0.95 -12.69 13.79
CA PHE A 123 0.34 -12.04 14.01
C PHE A 123 1.30 -12.97 14.77
N TRP A 124 0.89 -13.48 15.94
CA TRP A 124 1.72 -14.40 16.72
C TRP A 124 1.97 -15.75 16.04
N ALA A 125 1.15 -16.13 15.06
CA ALA A 125 1.43 -17.33 14.28
C ALA A 125 2.57 -17.07 13.27
N ILE A 126 2.62 -15.88 12.67
CA ILE A 126 3.69 -15.46 11.74
C ILE A 126 5.01 -15.24 12.51
N ASP A 127 4.93 -14.52 13.63
CA ASP A 127 6.06 -14.19 14.51
C ASP A 127 6.88 -15.43 14.94
N LYS A 128 6.21 -16.58 15.13
CA LYS A 128 6.86 -17.83 15.52
C LYS A 128 7.84 -18.41 14.50
N PHE A 129 7.66 -18.12 13.21
CA PHE A 129 8.48 -18.72 12.14
C PHE A 129 9.12 -17.72 11.19
N LEU A 130 8.77 -16.44 11.27
CA LEU A 130 9.62 -15.34 10.81
C LEU A 130 10.32 -14.74 12.04
N PRO A 131 11.25 -15.46 12.70
CA PRO A 131 12.16 -14.75 13.58
C PRO A 131 12.85 -13.70 12.72
N GLU A 132 12.93 -12.49 13.25
CA GLU A 132 13.80 -11.48 12.68
C GLU A 132 15.16 -12.15 12.48
N GLU A 133 15.66 -12.17 11.25
CA GLU A 133 17.05 -12.54 11.01
C GLU A 133 17.85 -11.46 11.73
N ASP A 134 18.05 -11.67 13.03
CA ASP A 134 18.88 -10.88 13.91
C ASP A 134 20.24 -10.90 13.22
N GLU A 135 20.60 -9.81 12.54
CA GLU A 135 21.93 -9.58 11.97
C GLU A 135 22.98 -9.40 13.11
N GLY A 136 22.91 -10.26 14.13
CA GLY A 136 23.21 -9.89 15.50
C GLY A 136 23.74 -11.01 16.37
N GLU A 137 24.25 -12.12 15.83
CA GLU A 137 25.33 -12.87 16.51
C GLU A 137 26.39 -13.30 15.50
N ALA A 138 27.34 -12.38 15.32
CA ALA A 138 28.73 -12.77 15.14
C ALA A 138 29.09 -13.76 16.25
N GLU A 139 29.26 -15.04 15.89
CA GLU A 139 30.16 -15.92 16.62
C GLU A 139 31.54 -15.24 16.62
N SER A 140 31.79 -14.50 17.70
CA SER A 140 33.11 -14.10 18.16
C SER A 140 33.86 -15.39 18.54
N VAL A 141 34.33 -16.11 17.52
CA VAL A 141 35.39 -17.08 17.69
C VAL A 141 36.67 -16.26 17.87
N SER A 142 37.06 -16.12 19.12
CA SER A 142 38.37 -15.61 19.52
C SER A 142 39.47 -16.36 18.77
N SER A 143 40.12 -15.69 17.83
CA SER A 143 41.42 -16.08 17.31
C SER A 143 42.26 -14.82 17.05
N GLU A 144 42.95 -14.43 18.12
CA GLU A 144 44.40 -14.21 18.15
C GLU A 144 45.05 -13.51 16.93
N ALA A 145 45.35 -12.23 17.16
CA ALA A 145 46.48 -11.43 16.67
C ALA A 145 47.22 -11.86 15.39
N THR A 146 47.17 -10.99 14.38
CA THR A 146 48.40 -10.53 13.69
C THR A 146 48.27 -9.05 13.31
N VAL A 147 49.10 -8.25 13.97
CA VAL A 147 49.54 -6.90 13.60
C VAL A 147 50.27 -6.97 12.26
N THR A 148 49.90 -6.16 11.27
CA THR A 148 50.84 -5.66 10.24
C THR A 148 50.42 -4.28 9.72
N ASP A 149 51.42 -3.41 9.66
CA ASP A 149 51.43 -1.99 9.38
C ASP A 149 50.80 -1.52 8.06
N GLY A 150 50.29 -0.27 8.12
CA GLY A 150 50.83 0.82 7.30
C GLY A 150 50.51 0.87 5.81
N TYR A 151 49.49 1.65 5.44
CA TYR A 151 49.53 2.39 4.19
C TYR A 151 48.78 3.73 4.30
N THR A 152 49.56 4.76 4.59
CA THR A 152 49.24 6.17 4.35
C THR A 152 49.19 6.39 2.84
N SER A 153 48.07 6.86 2.29
CA SER A 153 48.07 7.45 0.94
C SER A 153 47.29 8.75 0.93
N ASP A 154 48.10 9.80 0.82
CA ASP A 154 47.85 11.13 0.31
C ASP A 154 46.82 11.17 -0.82
N GLY A 155 45.97 12.20 -0.80
CA GLY A 155 44.95 12.43 -1.81
C GLY A 155 44.02 13.58 -1.48
N ASP A 156 44.54 14.61 -0.84
CA ASP A 156 43.90 15.91 -0.66
C ASP A 156 44.04 16.69 -1.97
N GLN A 157 42.92 17.14 -2.54
CA GLN A 157 42.77 18.28 -3.46
C GLN A 157 41.44 18.15 -4.20
N TYR A 158 40.41 18.88 -3.75
CA TYR A 158 39.72 19.85 -4.60
C TYR A 158 38.95 20.81 -3.69
N GLN A 159 39.57 21.98 -3.55
CA GLN A 159 39.03 23.21 -3.01
C GLN A 159 37.81 23.68 -3.82
N GLU A 160 36.84 24.24 -3.08
CA GLU A 160 36.25 25.56 -3.36
C GLU A 160 35.37 25.63 -4.62
N THR A 161 34.06 25.80 -4.47
CA THR A 161 33.48 27.16 -4.46
C THR A 161 31.99 27.13 -4.10
N MET A 162 31.56 28.27 -3.55
CA MET A 162 30.18 28.75 -3.37
C MET A 162 29.49 28.44 -2.04
N ALA A 163 29.93 29.22 -1.05
CA ALA A 163 29.11 29.73 0.03
C ALA A 163 27.86 30.51 -0.44
N LEU A 164 26.93 30.64 0.50
CA LEU A 164 25.80 31.59 0.59
C LEU A 164 24.45 31.07 0.08
N LYS A 165 23.62 30.57 1.01
CA LYS A 165 22.37 31.27 1.40
C LYS A 165 21.68 30.65 2.62
N LYS A 166 21.72 31.43 3.70
CA LYS A 166 20.62 31.75 4.64
C LYS A 166 20.07 30.61 5.52
N LYS A 167 20.60 30.59 6.75
CA LYS A 167 19.96 30.13 7.98
C LYS A 167 18.53 30.68 8.09
N LYS A 168 17.52 29.81 8.16
CA LYS A 168 16.19 30.12 8.72
C LYS A 168 16.02 29.33 10.02
N LYS A 169 15.61 30.05 11.05
CA LYS A 169 15.42 29.60 12.44
C LYS A 169 14.26 28.58 12.54
N PRO A 170 14.29 27.63 13.49
CA PRO A 170 13.17 26.73 13.77
C PRO A 170 12.02 27.48 14.46
N ALA A 171 10.79 27.26 14.00
CA ALA A 171 9.58 27.77 14.63
C ALA A 171 9.16 26.88 15.82
N PRO A 172 8.62 27.44 16.91
CA PRO A 172 8.24 26.69 18.11
C PRO A 172 6.93 25.92 17.94
N THR A 173 6.94 24.69 18.43
CA THR A 173 5.78 23.80 18.59
C THR A 173 4.83 24.36 19.67
N LYS A 174 3.55 24.56 19.32
CA LYS A 174 2.49 24.82 20.31
C LYS A 174 1.63 23.58 20.48
N LYS A 175 1.78 22.96 21.66
CA LYS A 175 0.84 22.02 22.26
C LYS A 175 -0.48 22.75 22.55
N THR A 176 -1.62 22.17 22.16
CA THR A 176 -2.89 22.45 22.84
C THR A 176 -3.63 21.15 23.15
N SER A 177 -3.73 20.91 24.45
CA SER A 177 -4.59 19.95 25.12
C SER A 177 -5.92 20.63 25.50
N LYS A 178 -7.06 19.93 25.38
CA LYS A 178 -8.24 19.90 26.29
C LYS A 178 -9.46 19.32 25.54
N LYS A 179 -10.02 18.19 25.99
CA LYS A 179 -11.00 17.96 27.09
C LYS A 179 -12.48 18.17 26.67
N LYS A 180 -13.16 17.02 26.52
CA LYS A 180 -14.51 16.60 26.98
C LYS A 180 -15.60 17.65 27.32
N ALA A 181 -16.79 17.41 26.76
CA ALA A 181 -18.10 17.26 27.45
C ALA A 181 -19.02 16.47 26.49
N ALA A 182 -19.55 15.26 26.77
CA ALA A 182 -20.57 14.84 27.74
C ALA A 182 -21.93 15.53 27.56
N THR A 183 -22.91 14.84 26.95
CA THR A 183 -24.35 14.85 27.30
C THR A 183 -25.04 13.63 26.68
N THR A 184 -25.42 12.68 27.53
CA THR A 184 -26.38 11.55 27.39
C THR A 184 -27.84 12.05 27.59
N PRO A 185 -28.93 11.25 27.71
CA PRO A 185 -29.24 9.84 27.34
C PRO A 185 -30.68 9.64 26.76
N GLY A 186 -31.06 8.38 26.48
CA GLY A 186 -32.45 7.89 26.48
C GLY A 186 -32.97 7.53 25.09
N GLY A 187 -33.23 6.28 24.72
CA GLY A 187 -34.11 5.31 25.38
C GLY A 187 -34.96 4.62 24.27
N PRO A 188 -35.67 3.52 24.53
CA PRO A 188 -35.52 2.31 23.72
C PRO A 188 -36.72 1.91 22.83
N ALA A 189 -36.43 0.90 21.99
CA ALA A 189 -37.29 -0.24 21.62
C ALA A 189 -38.15 -0.19 20.34
N LYS A 190 -38.00 -1.32 19.62
CA LYS A 190 -38.99 -2.06 18.81
C LYS A 190 -39.36 -1.58 17.40
N ALA A 191 -38.87 -2.38 16.46
CA ALA A 191 -39.65 -3.17 15.50
C ALA A 191 -40.50 -2.45 14.44
N ARG A 192 -40.27 -2.89 13.19
CA ARG A 192 -41.23 -3.19 12.11
C ARG A 192 -40.84 -2.57 10.78
N SER A 193 -40.69 -3.47 9.83
CA SER A 193 -41.05 -3.36 8.42
C SER A 193 -41.59 -2.01 7.93
N SER A 194 -40.94 -1.45 6.92
CA SER A 194 -41.65 -1.03 5.71
C SER A 194 -40.67 -0.79 4.58
N LYS A 195 -40.83 -1.64 3.57
CA LYS A 195 -40.50 -1.41 2.16
C LYS A 195 -41.03 -0.03 1.75
N VAL A 196 -40.13 0.93 1.50
CA VAL A 196 -40.47 2.18 0.83
C VAL A 196 -39.52 2.38 -0.34
N ARG A 197 -40.17 2.47 -1.49
CA ARG A 197 -39.65 2.68 -2.83
C ARG A 197 -39.90 4.17 -3.12
N GLY A 198 -38.86 4.99 -3.10
CA GLY A 198 -38.81 6.33 -3.69
C GLY A 198 -37.52 6.38 -4.52
N LYS A 199 -37.46 6.69 -5.82
CA LYS A 199 -38.11 7.74 -6.62
C LYS A 199 -37.92 9.15 -6.05
N SER A 200 -36.71 9.67 -6.21
CA SER A 200 -36.41 11.09 -6.51
C SER A 200 -35.41 11.07 -7.67
N ALA A 201 -35.75 11.52 -8.87
CA ALA A 201 -36.00 12.92 -9.26
C ALA A 201 -34.75 13.79 -9.00
N LEU A 202 -33.82 13.72 -9.95
CA LEU A 202 -32.81 14.74 -10.20
C LEU A 202 -32.75 14.96 -11.71
N GLU A 203 -33.64 15.83 -12.16
CA GLU A 203 -33.45 16.81 -13.24
C GLU A 203 -32.11 17.53 -12.97
N GLU A 204 -31.27 18.00 -13.90
CA GLU A 204 -31.36 18.29 -15.31
C GLU A 204 -29.91 18.69 -15.68
N GLU A 205 -29.23 18.03 -16.62
CA GLU A 205 -28.34 18.76 -17.54
C GLU A 205 -28.10 17.94 -18.79
N THR A 206 -28.77 18.40 -19.84
CA THR A 206 -28.81 17.94 -21.21
C THR A 206 -27.43 17.99 -21.87
N GLY A 207 -26.78 16.83 -21.96
CA GLY A 207 -25.65 16.56 -22.86
C GLY A 207 -26.09 15.63 -23.98
N GLU A 208 -26.41 16.23 -25.11
CA GLU A 208 -26.90 15.68 -26.38
C GLU A 208 -26.06 14.49 -26.90
N LEU A 209 -26.51 13.26 -26.63
CA LEU A 209 -25.99 12.05 -27.26
C LEU A 209 -26.91 11.68 -28.43
N LYS A 210 -26.46 12.01 -29.64
CA LYS A 210 -26.96 11.48 -30.92
C LYS A 210 -26.99 9.95 -30.88
N GLU A 211 -28.18 9.38 -30.78
CA GLU A 211 -28.45 7.99 -31.14
C GLU A 211 -28.37 7.86 -32.67
N GLU A 212 -27.26 7.33 -33.19
CA GLU A 212 -27.23 6.81 -34.56
C GLU A 212 -27.67 5.34 -34.54
N ALA A 213 -28.82 5.13 -35.16
CA ALA A 213 -29.44 3.84 -35.43
C ALA A 213 -28.45 2.87 -36.11
N THR A 214 -28.26 1.70 -35.50
CA THR A 214 -27.51 0.59 -36.12
C THR A 214 -28.25 0.05 -37.34
N PRO A 215 -27.68 0.12 -38.56
CA PRO A 215 -28.31 -0.47 -39.74
C PRO A 215 -28.12 -1.99 -39.77
N LYS A 216 -29.19 -2.66 -40.24
CA LYS A 216 -29.26 -4.08 -40.62
C LYS A 216 -27.97 -4.59 -41.27
N ARG A 217 -27.40 -5.65 -40.69
CA ARG A 217 -26.34 -6.48 -41.24
C ARG A 217 -26.71 -6.98 -42.65
N ARG A 218 -26.24 -6.29 -43.70
CA ARG A 218 -26.06 -6.87 -45.03
C ARG A 218 -24.83 -7.78 -44.99
N ARG A 219 -25.03 -9.03 -45.42
CA ARG A 219 -23.97 -10.00 -45.67
C ARG A 219 -23.14 -9.51 -46.86
N VAL A 220 -22.03 -8.85 -46.59
CA VAL A 220 -21.06 -8.42 -47.60
C VAL A 220 -20.18 -9.61 -47.94
N THR A 221 -20.26 -10.07 -49.18
CA THR A 221 -19.29 -10.95 -49.81
C THR A 221 -17.96 -10.19 -49.88
N SER A 222 -17.02 -10.57 -49.02
CA SER A 222 -15.68 -9.96 -48.96
C SER A 222 -14.92 -10.20 -50.27
N PRO A 223 -14.47 -9.16 -50.99
CA PRO A 223 -13.48 -9.32 -52.04
C PRO A 223 -12.17 -9.83 -51.43
N LYS A 224 -11.50 -10.72 -52.16
CA LYS A 224 -10.24 -11.37 -51.80
C LYS A 224 -9.11 -10.33 -51.83
N ALA A 225 -9.01 -9.50 -50.80
CA ALA A 225 -7.91 -8.56 -50.63
C ALA A 225 -6.64 -9.32 -50.25
N SER A 226 -5.55 -9.01 -50.94
CA SER A 226 -4.21 -9.51 -50.63
C SER A 226 -3.84 -9.19 -49.18
N PRO A 227 -3.12 -10.07 -48.49
CA PRO A 227 -2.71 -9.85 -47.11
C PRO A 227 -1.95 -8.51 -47.01
N PRO A 228 -2.27 -7.67 -46.00
CA PRO A 228 -1.60 -6.40 -45.81
C PRO A 228 -0.09 -6.62 -45.63
N SER A 229 0.70 -5.75 -46.26
CA SER A 229 2.15 -5.80 -46.14
C SER A 229 2.55 -5.65 -44.67
N VAL A 230 3.56 -6.39 -44.22
CA VAL A 230 4.09 -6.30 -42.85
C VAL A 230 4.41 -4.85 -42.46
N LYS A 231 4.81 -4.02 -43.43
CA LYS A 231 5.07 -2.59 -43.23
C LYS A 231 3.81 -1.83 -42.76
N GLU A 232 2.65 -2.10 -43.37
CA GLU A 232 1.38 -1.46 -42.99
C GLU A 232 0.93 -1.89 -41.60
N LEU A 233 1.17 -3.17 -41.24
CA LEU A 233 0.85 -3.67 -39.91
C LEU A 233 1.72 -2.98 -38.83
N MET A 234 3.01 -2.84 -39.10
CA MET A 234 3.95 -2.15 -38.20
C MET A 234 3.60 -0.66 -38.04
N GLU A 235 3.23 0.02 -39.13
CA GLU A 235 2.80 1.42 -39.09
C GLU A 235 1.49 1.61 -38.31
N LYS A 236 0.56 0.67 -38.46
CA LYS A 236 -0.68 0.68 -37.68
C LYS A 236 -0.42 0.48 -36.18
N GLN A 237 0.50 -0.41 -35.83
CA GLN A 237 0.89 -0.64 -34.44
C GLN A 237 1.67 0.54 -33.84
N SER A 238 2.60 1.14 -34.59
CA SER A 238 3.36 2.30 -34.12
C SER A 238 2.44 3.51 -33.88
N LYS A 239 1.49 3.77 -34.78
CA LYS A 239 0.50 4.84 -34.61
C LYS A 239 -0.36 4.64 -33.36
N GLY A 240 -0.77 3.39 -33.08
CA GLY A 240 -1.51 3.05 -31.87
C GLY A 240 -0.70 3.31 -30.60
N LEU A 241 0.59 2.98 -30.61
CA LEU A 241 1.48 3.20 -29.47
C LEU A 241 1.74 4.69 -29.22
N VAL A 242 1.95 5.48 -30.27
CA VAL A 242 2.14 6.93 -30.17
C VAL A 242 0.91 7.59 -29.54
N GLY A 243 -0.30 7.29 -30.04
CA GLY A 243 -1.53 7.85 -29.46
C GLY A 243 -1.77 7.44 -28.01
N PHE A 244 -1.36 6.23 -27.61
CA PHE A 244 -1.43 5.79 -26.22
C PHE A 244 -0.46 6.56 -25.31
N LEU A 245 0.76 6.81 -25.78
CA LEU A 245 1.76 7.58 -25.03
C LEU A 245 1.33 9.04 -24.86
N GLU A 246 0.82 9.68 -25.93
CA GLU A 246 0.28 11.04 -25.89
C GLU A 246 -0.87 11.15 -24.88
N LYS A 247 -1.85 10.23 -24.95
CA LYS A 247 -2.96 10.18 -23.98
C LYS A 247 -2.47 10.05 -22.54
N ARG A 248 -1.45 9.23 -22.29
CA ARG A 248 -0.87 9.04 -20.95
C ARG A 248 -0.06 10.25 -20.46
N THR A 249 0.52 11.03 -21.37
CA THR A 249 1.16 12.30 -21.00
C THR A 249 0.14 13.38 -20.69
N GLU A 250 -0.96 13.44 -21.46
CA GLU A 250 -2.05 14.38 -21.23
C GLU A 250 -2.77 14.09 -19.90
N GLU A 251 -2.99 12.81 -19.57
CA GLU A 251 -3.58 12.40 -18.30
C GLU A 251 -2.74 12.84 -17.09
N ARG A 252 -1.42 12.66 -17.15
CA ARG A 252 -0.49 13.14 -16.11
C ARG A 252 -0.48 14.66 -15.99
N ALA A 253 -0.57 15.38 -17.13
CA ALA A 253 -0.66 16.83 -17.11
C ALA A 253 -1.95 17.32 -16.44
N LYS A 254 -3.10 16.69 -16.74
CA LYS A 254 -4.39 16.99 -16.09
C LYS A 254 -4.38 16.70 -14.60
N GLU A 255 -3.75 15.60 -14.17
CA GLU A 255 -3.60 15.27 -12.75
C GLU A 255 -2.74 16.30 -12.00
N GLN A 256 -1.63 16.73 -12.60
CA GLN A 256 -0.77 17.77 -12.04
C GLN A 256 -1.50 19.13 -11.94
N GLU A 257 -2.28 19.49 -12.96
CA GLU A 257 -3.10 20.71 -12.94
C GLU A 257 -4.15 20.66 -11.82
N ARG A 258 -4.81 19.51 -11.63
CA ARG A 258 -5.78 19.31 -10.55
C ARG A 258 -5.12 19.46 -9.17
N SER A 259 -3.97 18.82 -8.97
CA SER A 259 -3.19 18.95 -7.73
C SER A 259 -2.76 20.39 -7.45
N ARG A 260 -2.44 21.16 -8.50
CA ARG A 260 -2.11 22.58 -8.37
C ARG A 260 -3.34 23.40 -7.95
N LYS A 261 -4.49 23.19 -8.59
CA LYS A 261 -5.75 23.87 -8.24
C LYS A 261 -6.18 23.58 -6.81
N GLU A 262 -6.02 22.35 -6.34
CA GLU A 262 -6.30 21.96 -4.95
C GLU A 262 -5.41 22.72 -3.96
N ARG A 263 -4.09 22.77 -4.20
CA ARG A 263 -3.17 23.54 -3.36
C ARG A 263 -3.46 25.04 -3.36
N GLU A 264 -3.84 25.60 -4.52
CA GLU A 264 -4.25 27.01 -4.61
C GLU A 264 -5.57 27.27 -3.88
N ALA A 265 -6.52 26.33 -3.90
CA ALA A 265 -7.78 26.41 -3.15
C ALA A 265 -7.54 26.33 -1.64
N ASP A 266 -6.72 25.39 -1.17
CA ASP A 266 -6.35 25.27 0.24
C ASP A 266 -5.63 26.53 0.73
N GLN A 267 -4.69 27.05 -0.06
CA GLN A 267 -3.98 28.29 0.29
C GLN A 267 -4.94 29.47 0.40
N LYS A 268 -5.91 29.59 -0.51
CA LYS A 268 -6.96 30.63 -0.44
C LYS A 268 -7.84 30.48 0.80
N PHE A 269 -8.28 29.26 1.09
CA PHE A 269 -9.10 28.96 2.26
C PHE A 269 -8.38 29.37 3.56
N TRP A 270 -7.11 28.99 3.72
CA TRP A 270 -6.32 29.38 4.88
C TRP A 270 -6.07 30.89 4.94
N ALA A 271 -5.82 31.55 3.81
CA ALA A 271 -5.67 33.00 3.77
C ALA A 271 -6.95 33.70 4.24
N GLU A 272 -8.12 33.30 3.74
CA GLU A 272 -9.42 33.84 4.14
C GLU A 272 -9.69 33.62 5.63
N GLN A 273 -9.39 32.43 6.15
CA GLN A 273 -9.54 32.12 7.58
C GLN A 273 -8.64 33.02 8.44
N THR A 274 -7.37 33.21 8.04
CA THR A 274 -6.46 34.10 8.78
C THR A 274 -6.86 35.57 8.68
N GLU A 275 -7.51 35.98 7.60
CA GLU A 275 -8.05 37.33 7.46
C GLU A 275 -9.26 37.55 8.37
N LYS A 276 -10.17 36.58 8.47
CA LYS A 276 -11.29 36.59 9.43
C LYS A 276 -10.80 36.68 10.87
N ASP A 277 -9.82 35.87 11.24
CA ASP A 277 -9.23 35.91 12.58
C ASP A 277 -8.58 37.27 12.88
N ARG A 278 -7.89 37.87 11.89
CA ARG A 278 -7.34 39.23 12.02
C ARG A 278 -8.42 40.30 12.13
N ALA A 279 -9.54 40.17 11.43
CA ALA A 279 -10.66 41.09 11.51
C ALA A 279 -11.31 41.04 12.90
N LEU A 280 -11.55 39.83 13.44
CA LEU A 280 -12.06 39.64 14.80
C LEU A 280 -11.13 40.26 15.84
N LEU A 281 -9.82 40.09 15.70
CA LEU A 281 -8.84 40.72 16.59
C LEU A 281 -8.90 42.24 16.51
N ARG A 282 -9.03 42.83 15.31
CA ARG A 282 -9.16 44.29 15.18
C ARG A 282 -10.40 44.80 15.91
N ASP A 283 -11.54 44.17 15.69
CA ASP A 283 -12.82 44.54 16.31
C ASP A 283 -12.74 44.52 17.84
N LEU A 284 -12.09 43.49 18.40
CA LEU A 284 -11.92 43.33 19.84
C LEU A 284 -11.05 44.42 20.51
N PHE A 285 -10.16 45.07 19.75
CA PHE A 285 -9.22 46.09 20.25
C PHE A 285 -9.59 47.52 19.82
N THR A 286 -10.66 47.73 19.06
CA THR A 286 -11.11 49.07 18.62
C THR A 286 -12.25 49.66 19.44
N HIS A 287 -12.76 48.95 20.44
CA HIS A 287 -13.92 49.35 21.26
C HIS A 287 -13.59 49.96 22.64
N ASP A 288 -12.36 50.46 22.85
CA ASP A 288 -11.97 51.29 24.00
C ASP A 288 -12.13 52.79 23.70
#